data_AF-A0A182C7U4-F1
#
_entry.id   AF-A0A182C7U4-F1
#
_cell.length_a   1.000
_cell.length_b   1.000
_cell.length_c   1.000
_cell.angle_alpha   90.00
_cell.angle_beta   90.00
_cell.angle_gamma   90.00
#
_symmetry.space_group_name_H-M   'P 1'
#
loop_
_entity.id
_entity.type
_entity.pdbx_description
1 polymer ?
#
loop_
_entity_poly.entity_id
_entity_poly.type
_entity_poly.pdbx_seq_one_letter_code
_entity_poly.pdbx_strand_id
1 'polypeptide(L)'
;MNILGIDYGDSKIGLALSSGECSSPLAVISHDGYKKKLLELIKEKTVETIVVGLPISMSGKYSNSSLKAVSFSEKIKKLTRLPVYMVDERLSSAFANTIMKLSGTKKSMEDAVSAADILDRYIRNPSTGYEIKEKFPTCRIDTNQLSGRNILLYNPLSPIIQGIEEIDCERVDIYCEHPQVYLHFKSKGFLPKNLRDELELSCYDIIVIGENTDQGIFESFTGTFFRLLCP
;
A
#
# COMPACT_ATOMS: atom_id res chain seq x y z
N MET A 1 13.24 17.91 9.02
CA MET A 1 12.99 16.98 7.91
C MET A 1 11.79 17.49 7.14
N ASN A 2 11.91 17.65 5.82
CA ASN A 2 10.80 18.13 5.00
C ASN A 2 10.05 16.96 4.36
N ILE A 3 8.78 16.80 4.72
CA ILE A 3 7.94 15.70 4.26
C ILE A 3 6.82 16.25 3.37
N LEU A 4 6.67 15.67 2.19
CA LEU A 4 5.60 16.02 1.24
C LEU A 4 4.45 15.00 1.36
N GLY A 5 3.27 15.47 1.72
CA GLY A 5 2.02 14.71 1.68
C GLY A 5 1.36 14.85 0.32
N ILE A 6 0.81 13.76 -0.20
CA ILE A 6 0.14 13.70 -1.49
C ILE A 6 -1.19 12.97 -1.35
N ASP A 7 -2.26 13.66 -1.72
CA ASP A 7 -3.57 13.05 -2.02
C ASP A 7 -3.69 12.90 -3.54
N TYR A 8 -3.74 11.65 -4.02
CA TYR A 8 -3.72 11.35 -5.44
C TYR A 8 -5.12 11.06 -5.98
N GLY A 9 -5.64 11.99 -6.78
CA GLY A 9 -6.88 11.83 -7.53
C GLY A 9 -6.66 11.71 -9.04
N ASP A 10 -7.70 11.22 -9.74
CA ASP A 10 -7.70 11.05 -11.21
C ASP A 10 -7.65 12.39 -11.96
N SER A 11 -8.16 13.48 -11.37
CA SER A 11 -8.17 14.81 -11.99
C SER A 11 -7.21 15.80 -11.34
N LYS A 12 -7.03 15.68 -10.02
CA LYS A 12 -6.27 16.62 -9.20
C LYS A 12 -5.39 15.85 -8.23
N ILE A 13 -4.31 16.50 -7.83
CA ILE A 13 -3.38 15.99 -6.83
C ILE A 13 -3.24 17.07 -5.77
N GLY A 14 -3.67 16.76 -4.56
CA GLY A 14 -3.48 17.59 -3.38
C GLY A 14 -2.08 17.41 -2.82
N LEU A 15 -1.46 18.51 -2.43
CA LEU A 15 -0.11 18.52 -1.86
C LEU A 15 -0.13 19.23 -0.51
N ALA A 16 0.60 18.68 0.45
CA ALA A 16 0.85 19.28 1.76
C ALA A 16 2.33 19.17 2.11
N LEU A 17 2.83 20.10 2.92
CA LEU A 17 4.22 20.11 3.38
C LEU A 17 4.26 20.13 4.90
N SER A 18 5.15 19.36 5.48
CA SER A 18 5.56 19.47 6.89
C SER A 18 7.05 19.77 6.98
N SER A 19 7.39 20.71 7.84
CA SER A 19 8.76 21.05 8.24
C SER A 19 8.90 20.97 9.77
N GLY A 20 8.32 19.95 10.40
CA GLY A 20 8.29 19.80 11.86
C GLY A 20 7.16 18.88 12.30
N GLU A 21 6.42 19.29 13.34
CA GLU A 21 5.38 18.48 13.97
C GLU A 21 4.00 18.58 13.29
N CYS A 22 3.74 19.64 12.52
CA CYS A 22 2.44 19.88 11.87
C CYS A 22 2.60 20.02 10.36
N SER A 23 1.70 19.41 9.60
CA SER A 23 1.56 19.66 8.17
C SER A 23 0.75 20.92 7.87
N SER A 24 0.92 21.43 6.65
CA SER A 24 0.11 22.51 6.10
C SER A 24 -0.27 22.21 4.65
N PRO A 25 -1.50 22.51 4.22
CA PRO A 25 -1.89 22.43 2.81
C PRO A 25 -0.97 23.33 1.96
N LEU A 26 -0.38 22.77 0.90
CA LEU A 26 0.58 23.47 0.06
C LEU A 26 -0.06 23.95 -1.24
N ALA A 27 -0.61 23.02 -2.03
CA ALA A 27 -1.13 23.31 -3.37
C ALA A 27 -2.03 22.19 -3.88
N VAL A 28 -2.86 22.50 -4.88
CA VAL A 28 -3.54 21.49 -5.70
C VAL A 28 -3.05 21.63 -7.13
N ILE A 29 -2.55 20.55 -7.72
CA ILE A 29 -2.08 20.52 -9.11
C ILE A 29 -2.99 19.63 -9.97
N SER A 30 -3.05 19.93 -11.27
CA SER A 30 -3.71 19.04 -12.24
C SER A 30 -2.95 17.72 -12.34
N HIS A 31 -3.68 16.63 -12.56
CA HIS A 31 -3.07 15.37 -12.95
C HIS A 31 -2.31 15.52 -14.28
N ASP A 32 -2.80 16.32 -15.21
CA ASP A 32 -2.09 16.55 -16.46
C ASP A 32 -0.77 17.32 -16.22
N GLY A 33 0.33 16.78 -16.72
CA GLY A 33 1.67 17.33 -16.54
C GLY A 33 2.21 17.33 -15.10
N TYR A 34 1.61 16.59 -14.16
CA TYR A 34 1.95 16.66 -12.73
C TYR A 34 3.45 16.45 -12.45
N LYS A 35 4.12 15.57 -13.22
CA LYS A 35 5.50 15.15 -12.98
C LYS A 35 6.46 16.34 -12.90
N LYS A 36 6.35 17.28 -13.83
CA LYS A 36 7.24 18.44 -13.89
C LYS A 36 7.06 19.33 -12.66
N LYS A 37 5.80 19.71 -12.37
CA LYS A 37 5.45 20.56 -11.22
C LYS A 37 5.86 19.91 -9.90
N LEU A 38 5.62 18.61 -9.76
CA LEU A 38 5.95 17.88 -8.55
C LEU A 38 7.47 17.82 -8.33
N LEU A 39 8.27 17.56 -9.36
CA LEU A 39 9.73 17.54 -9.26
C LEU A 39 10.31 18.94 -8.95
N GLU A 40 9.75 19.99 -9.54
CA GLU A 40 10.12 21.38 -9.23
C GLU A 40 9.84 21.69 -7.75
N LEU A 41 8.65 21.34 -7.25
CA LEU A 41 8.28 21.53 -5.84
C LEU A 41 9.15 20.72 -4.88
N ILE A 42 9.43 19.45 -5.20
CA ILE A 42 10.31 18.59 -4.40
C ILE A 42 11.70 19.22 -4.25
N LYS A 43 12.24 19.77 -5.35
CA LYS A 43 13.54 20.46 -5.34
C LYS A 43 13.48 21.78 -4.57
N GLU A 44 12.47 22.61 -4.84
CA GLU A 44 12.30 23.93 -4.21
C GLU A 44 12.12 23.81 -2.69
N LYS A 45 11.30 22.86 -2.24
CA LYS A 45 11.00 22.64 -0.82
C LYS A 45 11.99 21.70 -0.14
N THR A 46 13.03 21.25 -0.84
CA THR A 46 14.06 20.34 -0.30
C THR A 46 13.44 19.12 0.38
N VAL A 47 12.50 18.46 -0.30
CA VAL A 47 11.74 17.32 0.25
C VAL A 47 12.65 16.12 0.40
N GLU A 48 12.57 15.48 1.57
CA GLU A 48 13.39 14.33 1.95
C GLU A 48 12.57 13.04 2.05
N THR A 49 11.25 13.13 2.24
CA THR A 49 10.34 11.98 2.33
C THR A 49 9.00 12.33 1.71
N ILE A 50 8.37 11.35 1.06
CA ILE A 50 7.06 11.50 0.44
C ILE A 50 6.09 10.54 1.11
N VAL A 51 4.90 11.05 1.44
CA VAL A 51 3.78 10.28 1.96
C VAL A 51 2.64 10.40 0.97
N VAL A 52 2.17 9.29 0.44
CA VAL A 52 1.01 9.24 -0.47
C VAL A 52 -0.12 8.57 0.28
N GLY A 53 -1.32 9.10 0.21
CA GLY A 53 -2.42 8.38 0.81
C GLY A 53 -2.87 7.19 -0.04
N LEU A 54 -3.44 6.20 0.65
CA LEU A 54 -3.92 4.94 0.12
C LEU A 54 -5.44 4.90 0.31
N PRO A 55 -6.24 5.14 -0.74
CA PRO A 55 -7.69 5.15 -0.63
C PRO A 55 -8.18 3.72 -0.43
N ILE A 56 -8.43 3.32 0.81
CA ILE A 56 -9.02 2.02 1.16
C ILE A 56 -10.53 2.21 1.34
N SER A 57 -11.32 1.27 0.85
CA SER A 57 -12.77 1.29 1.06
C SER A 57 -13.14 1.14 2.54
N MET A 58 -14.36 1.51 2.93
CA MET A 58 -14.82 1.36 4.32
C MET A 58 -14.82 -0.10 4.82
N SER A 59 -14.96 -1.08 3.91
CA SER A 59 -14.80 -2.50 4.26
C SER A 59 -13.34 -2.89 4.51
N GLY A 60 -12.38 -2.02 4.19
CA GLY A 60 -10.95 -2.31 4.27
C GLY A 60 -10.37 -2.93 3.00
N LYS A 61 -11.17 -3.18 1.95
CA LYS A 61 -10.68 -3.75 0.67
C LYS A 61 -9.95 -2.72 -0.18
N TYR A 62 -8.95 -3.20 -0.91
CA TYR A 62 -8.35 -2.43 -2.00
C TYR A 62 -9.29 -2.33 -3.20
N SER A 63 -9.37 -1.11 -3.74
CA SER A 63 -10.18 -0.73 -4.90
C SER A 63 -9.28 -0.39 -6.10
N ASN A 64 -9.88 -0.09 -7.26
CA ASN A 64 -9.13 0.41 -8.40
C ASN A 64 -8.35 1.70 -8.08
N SER A 65 -8.93 2.59 -7.27
CA SER A 65 -8.26 3.81 -6.82
C SER A 65 -7.04 3.51 -5.95
N SER A 66 -7.12 2.51 -5.07
CA SER A 66 -5.97 2.05 -4.26
C SER A 66 -4.82 1.62 -5.18
N LEU A 67 -5.13 0.82 -6.20
CA LEU A 67 -4.12 0.31 -7.14
C LEU A 67 -3.50 1.41 -8.00
N LYS A 68 -4.28 2.43 -8.38
CA LYS A 68 -3.76 3.62 -9.05
C LYS A 68 -2.82 4.41 -8.14
N ALA A 69 -3.16 4.60 -6.87
CA ALA A 69 -2.31 5.28 -5.89
C ALA A 69 -0.99 4.51 -5.64
N VAL A 70 -1.04 3.18 -5.57
CA VAL A 70 0.17 2.34 -5.49
C VAL A 70 1.04 2.52 -6.73
N SER A 71 0.44 2.41 -7.91
CA SER A 71 1.15 2.60 -9.19
C SER A 71 1.77 4.00 -9.31
N PHE A 72 1.09 5.02 -8.81
CA PHE A 72 1.61 6.38 -8.72
C PHE A 72 2.81 6.44 -7.77
N SER A 73 2.70 5.84 -6.58
CA SER A 73 3.76 5.83 -5.57
C SER A 73 5.03 5.12 -6.06
N GLU A 74 4.89 4.01 -6.79
CA GLU A 74 6.03 3.34 -7.45
C GLU A 74 6.71 4.24 -8.49
N LYS A 75 5.92 4.99 -9.28
CA LYS A 75 6.46 5.94 -10.26
C LYS A 75 7.20 7.08 -9.56
N ILE A 76 6.64 7.64 -8.50
CA ILE A 76 7.29 8.70 -7.71
C ILE A 76 8.59 8.19 -7.07
N LYS A 77 8.58 7.00 -6.48
CA LYS A 77 9.78 6.35 -5.93
C LYS A 77 10.88 6.24 -6.98
N LYS A 78 10.56 5.77 -8.19
CA LYS A 78 11.52 5.65 -9.30
C LYS A 78 12.02 7.01 -9.80
N LEU A 79 11.15 8.00 -9.89
CA LEU A 79 11.48 9.35 -10.39
C LEU A 79 12.36 10.15 -9.42
N THR A 80 12.10 10.02 -8.12
CA THR A 80 12.70 10.88 -7.08
C THR A 80 13.82 10.18 -6.31
N ARG A 81 13.80 8.84 -6.25
CA ARG A 81 14.63 8.01 -5.38
C ARG A 81 14.48 8.29 -3.88
N LEU A 82 13.53 9.13 -3.48
CA LEU A 82 13.25 9.43 -2.08
C LEU A 82 12.54 8.27 -1.39
N PRO A 83 12.59 8.17 -0.05
CA PRO A 83 11.64 7.38 0.73
C PRO A 83 10.19 7.75 0.37
N VAL A 84 9.38 6.74 0.07
CA VAL A 84 7.95 6.91 -0.25
C VAL A 84 7.17 5.94 0.63
N TYR A 85 6.22 6.46 1.39
CA TYR A 85 5.33 5.68 2.24
C TYR A 85 3.88 5.87 1.81
N MET A 86 3.07 4.83 1.94
CA MET A 86 1.63 4.89 1.71
C MET A 86 0.87 4.79 3.02
N VAL A 87 -0.11 5.66 3.24
CA VAL A 87 -0.92 5.70 4.47
C VAL A 87 -2.40 5.57 4.15
N ASP A 88 -3.07 4.63 4.82
CA ASP A 88 -4.51 4.41 4.71
C ASP A 88 -5.33 5.70 4.89
N GLU A 89 -6.27 5.99 3.99
CA GLU A 89 -7.09 7.23 3.96
C GLU A 89 -8.52 7.09 4.50
N ARG A 90 -8.95 5.94 5.06
CA ARG A 90 -10.38 5.62 5.36
C ARG A 90 -11.23 6.66 6.12
N LEU A 91 -10.66 7.72 6.70
CA LEU A 91 -11.36 8.74 7.47
C LEU A 91 -11.09 10.19 7.02
N SER A 92 -10.35 10.42 5.93
CA SER A 92 -9.87 11.77 5.58
C SER A 92 -10.95 12.69 5.03
N SER A 93 -11.89 12.17 4.22
CA SER A 93 -12.84 13.01 3.45
C SER A 93 -13.93 13.69 4.29
N ALA A 94 -14.46 13.01 5.31
CA ALA A 94 -15.43 13.58 6.25
C ALA A 94 -14.76 14.59 7.21
N PHE A 95 -13.52 14.31 7.60
CA PHE A 95 -12.72 15.19 8.44
C PHE A 95 -12.32 16.47 7.71
N ALA A 96 -11.82 16.36 6.47
CA ALA A 96 -11.43 17.49 5.63
C ALA A 96 -12.60 18.48 5.41
N ASN A 97 -13.80 17.98 5.11
CA ASN A 97 -15.00 18.81 4.96
C ASN A 97 -15.37 19.58 6.24
N THR A 98 -15.13 18.99 7.40
CA THR A 98 -15.38 19.63 8.71
C THR A 98 -14.33 20.71 8.97
N ILE A 99 -13.05 20.41 8.74
CA ILE A 99 -11.95 21.37 8.91
C ILE A 99 -12.14 22.58 8.00
N MET A 100 -12.44 22.38 6.71
CA MET A 100 -12.61 23.48 5.75
C MET A 100 -13.72 24.45 6.13
N LYS A 101 -14.83 23.95 6.68
CA LYS A 101 -15.94 24.80 7.16
C LYS A 101 -15.53 25.65 8.36
N LEU A 102 -14.66 25.12 9.23
CA LEU A 102 -14.19 25.80 10.44
C LEU A 102 -13.05 26.78 10.15
N SER A 103 -12.17 26.47 9.19
CA SER A 103 -10.97 27.27 8.88
C SER A 103 -11.19 28.36 7.82
N GLY A 104 -12.35 28.40 7.17
CA GLY A 104 -12.62 29.32 6.06
C GLY A 104 -11.80 29.02 4.80
N THR A 105 -11.22 27.83 4.70
CA THR A 105 -10.39 27.43 3.55
C THR A 105 -11.23 27.30 2.28
N LYS A 106 -10.73 27.84 1.16
CA LYS A 106 -11.41 27.77 -0.14
C LYS A 106 -11.63 26.32 -0.57
N LYS A 107 -12.82 26.03 -1.11
CA LYS A 107 -13.16 24.71 -1.70
C LYS A 107 -12.15 24.19 -2.73
N SER A 108 -11.42 25.09 -3.41
CA SER A 108 -10.37 24.72 -4.36
C SER A 108 -9.16 24.01 -3.73
N MET A 109 -9.00 24.05 -2.40
CA MET A 109 -7.89 23.45 -1.65
C MET A 109 -8.28 22.15 -0.95
N GLU A 110 -9.47 21.60 -1.22
CA GLU A 110 -9.97 20.38 -0.57
C GLU A 110 -8.96 19.23 -0.63
N ASP A 111 -8.43 18.92 -1.82
CA ASP A 111 -7.41 17.87 -1.97
C ASP A 111 -6.12 18.17 -1.18
N ALA A 112 -5.72 19.44 -1.05
CA ALA A 112 -4.53 19.83 -0.29
C ALA A 112 -4.76 19.71 1.24
N VAL A 113 -6.00 19.91 1.70
CA VAL A 113 -6.40 19.69 3.09
C VAL A 113 -6.40 18.19 3.39
N SER A 114 -6.93 17.36 2.49
CA SER A 114 -6.83 15.89 2.58
C SER A 114 -5.38 15.42 2.64
N ALA A 115 -4.50 15.99 1.79
CA ALA A 115 -3.07 15.69 1.80
C ALA A 115 -2.39 16.04 3.14
N ALA A 116 -2.84 17.11 3.81
CA ALA A 116 -2.35 17.49 5.13
C ALA A 116 -2.79 16.48 6.21
N ASP A 117 -4.06 16.06 6.22
CA ASP A 117 -4.55 15.01 7.14
C ASP A 117 -3.77 13.69 6.97
N ILE A 118 -3.55 13.25 5.73
CA ILE A 118 -2.73 12.08 5.41
C ILE A 118 -1.33 12.23 6.02
N LEU A 119 -0.72 13.39 5.83
CA LEU A 119 0.62 13.66 6.33
C LEU A 119 0.69 13.69 7.86
N ASP A 120 -0.27 14.31 8.53
CA ASP A 120 -0.34 14.34 10.00
C ASP A 120 -0.56 12.96 10.61
N ARG A 121 -1.30 12.08 9.92
CA ARG A 121 -1.46 10.67 10.33
C ARG A 121 -0.14 9.93 10.25
N TYR A 122 0.64 10.13 9.19
CA TYR A 122 1.98 9.57 9.08
C TYR A 122 2.91 10.11 10.17
N ILE A 123 2.97 11.42 10.37
CA ILE A 123 3.88 12.06 11.35
C ILE A 123 3.59 11.55 12.77
N ARG A 124 2.32 11.42 13.15
CA ARG A 124 1.94 10.88 14.46
C ARG A 124 2.30 9.41 14.65
N ASN A 125 2.20 8.61 13.59
CA ASN A 125 2.50 7.18 13.69
C ASN A 125 3.16 6.63 12.40
N PRO A 126 4.47 6.87 12.23
CA PRO A 126 5.17 6.49 10.99
C PRO A 126 5.17 4.98 10.73
N SER A 127 5.02 4.14 11.77
CA SER A 127 5.01 2.68 11.63
C SER A 127 3.76 2.14 10.94
N THR A 128 2.74 2.99 10.72
CA THR A 128 1.53 2.62 9.97
C THR A 128 1.69 2.78 8.46
N GLY A 129 2.76 3.41 7.99
CA GLY A 129 3.02 3.62 6.57
C GLY A 129 3.60 2.39 5.88
N TYR A 130 3.03 1.99 4.75
CA TYR A 130 3.62 0.99 3.87
C TYR A 130 4.75 1.60 3.05
N GLU A 131 5.99 1.16 3.26
CA GLU A 131 7.12 1.64 2.47
C GLU A 131 7.08 1.08 1.05
N ILE A 132 7.17 1.95 0.04
CA ILE A 132 7.34 1.53 -1.35
C ILE A 132 8.79 1.13 -1.60
N LYS A 133 8.97 -0.16 -1.86
CA LYS A 133 10.27 -0.78 -2.14
C LYS A 133 10.64 -0.58 -3.60
N GLU A 134 11.92 -0.31 -3.85
CA GLU A 134 12.45 -0.28 -5.22
C GLU A 134 12.61 -1.70 -5.79
N LYS A 135 13.03 -2.63 -4.93
CA LYS A 135 13.25 -4.03 -5.25
C LYS A 135 12.72 -4.87 -4.11
N PHE A 136 12.21 -6.05 -4.45
CA PHE A 136 11.87 -7.07 -3.47
C PHE A 136 12.90 -8.20 -3.52
N PRO A 137 13.17 -8.87 -2.40
CA PRO A 137 13.99 -10.07 -2.39
C PRO A 137 13.31 -11.18 -3.19
N THR A 138 14.07 -12.02 -3.89
CA THR A 138 13.50 -13.19 -4.56
C THR A 138 13.29 -14.29 -3.54
N CYS A 139 12.04 -14.67 -3.28
CA CYS A 139 11.71 -15.82 -2.43
C CYS A 139 11.53 -17.09 -3.28
N ARG A 140 11.60 -18.24 -2.63
CA ARG A 140 11.41 -19.57 -3.23
C ARG A 140 10.39 -20.36 -2.45
N ILE A 141 9.64 -21.19 -3.18
CA ILE A 141 8.73 -22.17 -2.63
C ILE A 141 9.09 -23.56 -3.16
N ASP A 142 9.08 -24.58 -2.31
CA ASP A 142 9.23 -25.97 -2.73
C ASP A 142 7.88 -26.48 -3.24
N THR A 143 7.78 -26.71 -4.56
CA THR A 143 6.53 -27.08 -5.22
C THR A 143 6.21 -28.57 -5.13
N ASN A 144 7.20 -29.43 -4.81
CA ASN A 144 7.02 -30.88 -4.81
C ASN A 144 5.98 -31.34 -3.78
N GLN A 145 5.85 -30.60 -2.67
CA GLN A 145 4.95 -30.94 -1.57
C GLN A 145 3.57 -30.25 -1.69
N LEU A 146 3.33 -29.53 -2.79
CA LEU A 146 2.14 -28.72 -3.03
C LEU A 146 1.17 -29.33 -4.05
N SER A 147 1.59 -30.38 -4.77
CA SER A 147 0.79 -30.93 -5.87
C SER A 147 -0.57 -31.48 -5.40
N GLY A 148 -1.65 -31.12 -6.10
CA GLY A 148 -3.01 -31.57 -5.84
C GLY A 148 -3.64 -31.05 -4.53
N ARG A 149 -3.12 -29.95 -3.97
CA ARG A 149 -3.59 -29.38 -2.69
C ARG A 149 -4.26 -28.02 -2.86
N ASN A 150 -5.07 -27.64 -1.88
CA ASN A 150 -5.61 -26.29 -1.73
C ASN A 150 -4.66 -25.47 -0.85
N ILE A 151 -4.11 -24.39 -1.41
CA ILE A 151 -2.99 -23.66 -0.82
C ILE A 151 -3.39 -22.21 -0.56
N LEU A 152 -3.01 -21.71 0.61
CA LEU A 152 -3.02 -20.29 0.93
C LEU A 152 -1.59 -19.77 1.04
N LEU A 153 -1.22 -18.85 0.16
CA LEU A 153 -0.01 -18.05 0.32
C LEU A 153 -0.31 -16.84 1.22
N TYR A 154 0.15 -16.88 2.46
CA TYR A 154 -0.20 -15.91 3.47
C TYR A 154 0.87 -14.83 3.67
N ASN A 155 0.47 -13.59 3.39
CA ASN A 155 1.20 -12.34 3.57
C ASN A 155 2.69 -12.42 3.19
N PRO A 156 3.02 -12.82 1.94
CA PRO A 156 4.40 -12.94 1.52
C PRO A 156 5.11 -11.58 1.55
N LEU A 157 6.34 -11.55 2.08
CA LEU A 157 7.16 -10.32 2.14
C LEU A 157 7.59 -9.81 0.76
N SER A 158 7.54 -10.67 -0.25
CA SER A 158 7.91 -10.38 -1.62
C SER A 158 6.88 -10.93 -2.59
N PRO A 159 6.57 -10.19 -3.67
CA PRO A 159 5.77 -10.73 -4.75
C PRO A 159 6.61 -11.54 -5.76
N ILE A 160 7.94 -11.57 -5.61
CA ILE A 160 8.85 -12.32 -6.48
C ILE A 160 9.07 -13.70 -5.84
N ILE A 161 8.27 -14.68 -6.26
CA ILE A 161 8.32 -16.05 -5.74
C ILE A 161 8.62 -17.01 -6.89
N GLN A 162 9.81 -17.59 -6.89
CA GLN A 162 10.19 -18.62 -7.87
C GLN A 162 9.40 -19.90 -7.60
N GLY A 163 8.85 -20.49 -8.67
CA GLY A 163 8.05 -21.71 -8.62
C GLY A 163 6.55 -21.51 -8.42
N ILE A 164 6.06 -20.28 -8.11
CA ILE A 164 4.62 -20.07 -7.85
C ILE A 164 3.73 -20.37 -9.06
N GLU A 165 4.20 -20.05 -10.28
CA GLU A 165 3.48 -20.32 -11.53
C GLU A 165 3.55 -21.81 -11.93
N GLU A 166 4.43 -22.59 -11.29
CA GLU A 166 4.65 -24.02 -11.54
C GLU A 166 3.93 -24.91 -10.51
N ILE A 167 3.18 -24.31 -9.56
CA ILE A 167 2.42 -25.07 -8.56
C ILE A 167 1.26 -25.78 -9.25
N ASP A 168 1.35 -27.10 -9.32
CA ASP A 168 0.28 -28.00 -9.77
C ASP A 168 -0.76 -28.23 -8.65
N CYS A 169 -1.59 -27.23 -8.35
CA CYS A 169 -2.56 -27.27 -7.24
C CYS A 169 -4.02 -27.32 -7.72
N GLU A 170 -4.91 -27.75 -6.83
CA GLU A 170 -6.36 -27.56 -7.03
C GLU A 170 -6.77 -26.09 -6.91
N ARG A 171 -6.14 -25.37 -5.98
CA ARG A 171 -6.39 -23.95 -5.70
C ARG A 171 -5.16 -23.29 -5.05
N VAL A 172 -4.85 -22.07 -5.50
CA VAL A 172 -3.91 -21.17 -4.81
C VAL A 172 -4.62 -19.84 -4.57
N ASP A 173 -4.86 -19.52 -3.31
CA ASP A 173 -5.27 -18.19 -2.87
C ASP A 173 -4.07 -17.43 -2.30
N ILE A 174 -4.11 -16.10 -2.44
CA ILE A 174 -3.06 -15.22 -1.93
C ILE A 174 -3.71 -14.20 -0.98
N TYR A 175 -3.22 -14.13 0.24
CA TYR A 175 -3.53 -13.04 1.17
C TYR A 175 -2.33 -12.10 1.24
N CYS A 176 -2.54 -10.80 1.10
CA CYS A 176 -1.46 -9.82 1.26
C CYS A 176 -1.99 -8.46 1.74
N GLU A 177 -1.37 -7.94 2.79
CA GLU A 177 -1.68 -6.63 3.35
C GLU A 177 -0.90 -5.54 2.64
N HIS A 178 0.36 -5.81 2.26
CA HIS A 178 1.20 -4.79 1.64
C HIS A 178 0.67 -4.41 0.24
N PRO A 179 0.32 -3.14 -0.01
CA PRO A 179 -0.41 -2.74 -1.22
C PRO A 179 0.42 -2.90 -2.50
N GLN A 180 1.75 -2.74 -2.41
CA GLN A 180 2.66 -3.00 -3.54
C GLN A 180 2.75 -4.49 -3.90
N VAL A 181 2.75 -5.38 -2.90
CA VAL A 181 2.79 -6.83 -3.10
C VAL A 181 1.46 -7.28 -3.72
N TYR A 182 0.35 -6.75 -3.19
CA TYR A 182 -1.00 -6.96 -3.73
C TYR A 182 -1.09 -6.57 -5.21
N LEU A 183 -0.65 -5.35 -5.57
CA LEU A 183 -0.67 -4.89 -6.96
C LEU A 183 0.13 -5.82 -7.87
N HIS A 184 1.30 -6.28 -7.42
CA HIS A 184 2.15 -7.15 -8.22
C HIS A 184 1.48 -8.50 -8.53
N PHE A 185 0.94 -9.19 -7.51
CA PHE A 185 0.21 -10.44 -7.74
C PHE A 185 -1.00 -10.24 -8.65
N LYS A 186 -1.76 -9.16 -8.44
CA LYS A 186 -2.89 -8.84 -9.32
C LYS A 186 -2.45 -8.60 -10.77
N SER A 187 -1.31 -7.95 -10.99
CA SER A 187 -0.75 -7.73 -12.33
C SER A 187 -0.30 -9.01 -13.03
N LYS A 188 -0.05 -10.08 -12.26
CA LYS A 188 0.29 -11.42 -12.73
C LYS A 188 -0.92 -12.33 -12.97
N GLY A 189 -2.14 -11.80 -12.81
CA GLY A 189 -3.38 -12.53 -13.03
C GLY A 189 -3.93 -13.25 -11.80
N PHE A 190 -3.27 -13.16 -10.64
CA PHE A 190 -3.81 -13.68 -9.39
C PHE A 190 -4.95 -12.79 -8.86
N LEU A 191 -5.76 -13.35 -7.96
CA LEU A 191 -6.85 -12.65 -7.28
C LEU A 191 -6.56 -12.51 -5.77
N PRO A 192 -5.58 -11.67 -5.38
CA PRO A 192 -5.22 -11.55 -3.97
C PRO A 192 -6.35 -10.93 -3.15
N LYS A 193 -6.44 -11.37 -1.90
CA LYS A 193 -7.30 -10.82 -0.84
C LYS A 193 -6.43 -10.00 0.13
N ASN A 194 -7.00 -8.95 0.70
CA ASN A 194 -6.32 -8.11 1.68
C ASN A 194 -7.08 -7.99 3.01
N LEU A 195 -8.19 -8.72 3.14
CA LEU A 195 -8.95 -8.84 4.37
C LEU A 195 -8.89 -10.27 4.87
N ARG A 196 -8.50 -10.40 6.13
CA ARG A 196 -8.32 -11.71 6.76
C ARG A 196 -9.65 -12.44 6.94
N ASP A 197 -10.72 -11.72 7.21
CA ASP A 197 -12.08 -12.25 7.38
C ASP A 197 -12.64 -12.88 6.10
N GLU A 198 -12.02 -12.67 4.94
CA GLU A 198 -12.37 -13.32 3.68
C GLU A 198 -11.67 -14.68 3.48
N LEU A 199 -10.88 -15.12 4.46
CA LEU A 199 -10.17 -16.39 4.44
C LEU A 199 -10.95 -17.44 5.22
N GLU A 200 -11.48 -18.43 4.50
CA GLU A 200 -12.04 -19.64 5.10
C GLU A 200 -10.91 -20.67 5.25
N LEU A 201 -10.26 -20.70 6.42
CA LEU A 201 -9.05 -21.51 6.62
C LEU A 201 -9.30 -23.02 6.42
N SER A 202 -10.53 -23.49 6.61
CA SER A 202 -10.94 -24.89 6.35
C SER A 202 -10.89 -25.28 4.87
N CYS A 203 -10.79 -24.33 3.94
CA CYS A 203 -10.67 -24.60 2.51
C CYS A 203 -9.25 -24.94 2.05
N TYR A 204 -8.26 -24.87 2.93
CA TYR A 204 -6.86 -25.08 2.57
C TYR A 204 -6.30 -26.32 3.26
N ASP A 205 -5.51 -27.10 2.53
CA ASP A 205 -4.68 -28.17 3.06
C ASP A 205 -3.35 -27.62 3.59
N ILE A 206 -2.87 -26.55 2.95
CA ILE A 206 -1.54 -25.98 3.16
C ILE A 206 -1.62 -24.46 3.31
N ILE A 207 -0.94 -23.93 4.32
CA ILE A 207 -0.66 -22.49 4.42
C ILE A 207 0.85 -22.27 4.28
N VAL A 208 1.21 -21.49 3.28
CA VAL A 208 2.59 -21.07 3.05
C VAL A 208 2.78 -19.71 3.71
N ILE A 209 3.69 -19.63 4.67
CA ILE A 209 3.93 -18.44 5.50
C ILE A 209 5.38 -17.97 5.40
N GLY A 210 5.64 -16.69 5.62
CA GLY A 210 7.01 -16.17 5.77
C GLY A 210 7.67 -16.65 7.07
N GLU A 211 9.00 -16.61 7.17
CA GLU A 211 9.78 -17.11 8.32
C GLU A 211 9.31 -16.56 9.67
N ASN A 212 9.02 -15.25 9.73
CA ASN A 212 8.63 -14.57 10.97
C ASN A 212 7.12 -14.57 11.24
N THR A 213 6.34 -15.33 10.46
CA THR A 213 4.89 -15.40 10.67
C THR A 213 4.60 -16.30 11.87
N ASP A 214 3.93 -15.74 12.87
CA ASP A 214 3.39 -16.48 14.02
C ASP A 214 2.29 -17.43 13.53
N GLN A 215 2.43 -18.73 13.80
CA GLN A 215 1.43 -19.73 13.45
C GLN A 215 0.21 -19.70 14.38
N GLY A 216 0.36 -19.14 15.60
CA GLY A 216 -0.72 -19.03 16.58
C GLY A 216 -1.92 -18.22 16.08
N ILE A 217 -1.73 -17.40 15.04
CA ILE A 217 -2.83 -16.67 14.43
C ILE A 217 -3.83 -17.60 13.74
N PHE A 218 -3.46 -18.82 13.36
CA PHE A 218 -4.31 -19.76 12.61
C PHE A 218 -4.95 -20.82 13.53
N GLU A 219 -5.57 -20.40 14.63
CA GLU A 219 -6.09 -21.30 15.70
C GLU A 219 -7.03 -22.42 15.22
N SER A 220 -7.73 -22.22 14.09
CA SER A 220 -8.67 -23.20 13.51
C SER A 220 -8.10 -24.04 12.36
N PHE A 221 -6.83 -23.86 12.00
CA PHE A 221 -6.22 -24.55 10.87
C PHE A 221 -5.60 -25.88 11.31
N THR A 222 -6.01 -26.97 10.65
CA THR A 222 -5.54 -28.34 10.96
C THR A 222 -4.63 -28.93 9.89
N GLY A 223 -4.32 -28.16 8.84
CA GLY A 223 -3.45 -28.59 7.74
C GLY A 223 -1.96 -28.40 8.04
N THR A 224 -1.15 -28.34 6.99
CA THR A 224 0.31 -28.25 7.10
C THR A 224 0.80 -26.84 6.81
N PHE A 225 1.82 -26.38 7.55
CA PHE A 225 2.52 -25.13 7.25
C PHE A 225 3.78 -25.38 6.44
N PHE A 226 3.98 -24.53 5.43
CA PHE A 226 5.23 -24.43 4.67
C PHE A 226 5.84 -23.04 4.83
N ARG A 227 7.16 -22.97 4.73
CA ARG A 227 7.88 -21.70 4.80
C ARG A 227 8.28 -21.23 3.40
N LEU A 228 8.02 -19.96 3.13
CA LEU A 228 8.68 -19.23 2.05
C LEU A 228 10.13 -18.99 2.44
N LEU A 229 11.05 -19.44 1.58
CA LEU A 229 12.47 -19.17 1.75
C LEU A 229 12.77 -17.82 1.11
N CYS A 230 13.05 -16.82 1.93
CA CYS A 230 13.43 -15.48 1.48
C CYS A 230 14.85 -15.17 1.96
N PRO A 231 15.70 -14.52 1.14
CA PRO A 231 17.05 -14.11 1.52
C PRO A 231 17.07 -12.94 2.51
#